data_AF-A0A7V0Q709-F1
#
_entry.id   AF-A0A7V0Q709-F1
#
_cell.length_a   1.000
_cell.length_b   1.000
_cell.length_c   1.000
_cell.angle_alpha   90.00
_cell.angle_beta   90.00
_cell.angle_gamma   90.00
#
_symmetry.space_group_name_H-M   'P 1'
#
loop_
_entity.id
_entity.type
_entity.pdbx_description
1 polymer ?
#
loop_
_entity_poly.entity_id
_entity_poly.type
_entity_poly.pdbx_seq_one_letter_code
_entity_poly.pdbx_strand_id
1 'polypeptide(L)'
;MPGGAGDGRPHLYLLRRPDHRRRALSPRRPRQKGARALLREDRGREQKDQGGEMSEHDQQKMVVDWLDANRIKFFAVPNAGKRSPQTAAKLRAEGMRTGVPDLIILTPPPAMAHMGVTGVAIEMKSPGRGPTGEQHGWLEWFCDAPHWTATVCYDAAEAVGWLKALGYGGAP
;
A
#
# COMPACT_ATOMS: atom_id res chain seq x y z
N MET A 1 -8.93 33.93 5.27
CA MET A 1 -9.78 32.72 5.18
C MET A 1 -10.99 33.04 4.34
N PRO A 2 -11.55 32.12 3.54
CA PRO A 2 -11.26 30.67 3.45
C PRO A 2 -10.39 30.37 2.21
N GLY A 3 -9.64 29.27 2.10
CA GLY A 3 -9.86 27.92 2.62
C GLY A 3 -10.22 27.03 1.43
N GLY A 4 -9.24 26.59 0.66
CA GLY A 4 -9.42 25.71 -0.50
C GLY A 4 -8.69 24.40 -0.27
N ALA A 5 -9.47 23.34 -0.09
CA ALA A 5 -9.05 21.98 0.24
C ALA A 5 -7.97 21.46 -0.72
N GLY A 6 -7.02 20.72 -0.15
CA GLY A 6 -6.08 19.89 -0.89
C GLY A 6 -6.87 18.95 -1.80
N ASP A 7 -6.62 19.12 -3.09
CA ASP A 7 -7.09 18.28 -4.18
C ASP A 7 -6.59 16.85 -3.95
N GLY A 8 -7.39 16.03 -3.28
CA GLY A 8 -7.21 14.59 -3.08
C GLY A 8 -7.43 13.81 -4.36
N ARG A 9 -6.82 14.24 -5.46
CA ARG A 9 -6.75 13.47 -6.69
C ARG A 9 -5.90 12.23 -6.42
N PRO A 10 -6.44 11.00 -6.61
CA PRO A 10 -5.58 9.83 -6.60
C PRO A 10 -4.51 10.06 -7.66
N HIS A 11 -3.24 9.86 -7.28
CA HIS A 11 -2.12 9.87 -8.21
C HIS A 11 -2.30 8.68 -9.16
N LEU A 12 -3.14 8.89 -10.17
CA LEU A 12 -3.39 7.99 -11.26
C LEU A 12 -2.13 7.98 -12.11
N TYR A 13 -1.27 6.98 -11.91
CA TYR A 13 -0.13 6.71 -12.77
C TYR A 13 -0.64 6.24 -14.13
N LEU A 14 -1.19 7.14 -14.93
CA LEU A 14 -1.47 6.91 -16.34
C LEU A 14 -0.46 7.66 -17.21
N LEU A 15 0.36 6.84 -17.87
CA LEU A 15 0.96 7.03 -19.20
C LEU A 15 1.98 8.18 -19.35
N ARG A 16 3.27 7.82 -19.22
CA ARG A 16 4.32 8.12 -20.22
C ARG A 16 5.61 7.37 -19.87
N ARG A 17 6.04 6.47 -20.74
CA ARG A 17 7.34 5.76 -20.65
C ARG A 17 8.51 6.71 -20.95
N PRO A 18 9.59 6.69 -20.16
CA PRO A 18 10.91 7.11 -20.63
C PRO A 18 11.98 6.02 -20.47
N ASP A 19 12.85 5.97 -21.48
CA ASP A 19 13.99 5.07 -21.67
C ASP A 19 14.96 4.95 -20.47
N HIS A 20 15.40 3.72 -20.25
CA HIS A 20 16.42 3.33 -19.28
C HIS A 20 17.81 3.90 -19.63
N ARG A 21 18.39 4.71 -18.73
CA ARG A 21 19.85 4.84 -18.57
C ARG A 21 20.26 4.75 -17.11
N ARG A 22 21.16 3.79 -16.84
CA ARG A 22 21.76 3.45 -15.54
C ARG A 22 22.79 4.48 -15.05
N ARG A 23 22.90 4.63 -13.72
CA ARG A 23 24.10 4.88 -12.87
C ARG A 23 23.62 5.29 -11.46
N ALA A 24 24.29 5.09 -10.32
CA ALA A 24 25.27 4.15 -9.79
C ALA A 24 25.25 4.36 -8.25
N LEU A 25 25.45 3.31 -7.45
CA LEU A 25 25.43 3.33 -5.99
C LEU A 25 26.71 3.92 -5.41
N SER A 26 26.60 4.70 -4.33
CA SER A 26 27.74 5.15 -3.50
C SER A 26 27.72 4.49 -2.10
N PRO A 27 28.89 4.19 -1.49
CA PRO A 27 29.01 3.29 -0.35
C PRO A 27 28.79 3.95 1.03
N ARG A 28 28.33 3.12 1.98
CA ARG A 28 28.08 3.42 3.40
C ARG A 28 29.36 3.48 4.24
N ARG A 29 29.32 4.25 5.34
CA ARG A 29 30.27 4.19 6.47
C ARG A 29 29.56 4.28 7.84
N PRO A 30 30.19 3.84 8.94
CA PRO A 30 29.57 2.94 9.94
C PRO A 30 29.07 3.58 11.24
N ARG A 31 28.34 2.75 12.01
CA ARG A 31 27.71 2.98 13.31
C ARG A 31 28.71 3.08 14.47
N GLN A 32 28.34 3.83 15.52
CA GLN A 32 28.86 3.68 16.88
C GLN A 32 27.72 3.43 17.89
N LYS A 33 28.03 2.62 18.92
CA LYS A 33 27.15 2.10 19.98
C LYS A 33 27.34 2.90 21.28
N GLY A 34 26.29 3.01 22.09
CA GLY A 34 26.37 3.39 23.51
C GLY A 34 25.09 3.03 24.27
N ALA A 35 25.23 2.17 25.28
CA ALA A 35 24.21 1.74 26.26
C ALA A 35 23.87 2.90 27.24
N ARG A 36 22.76 2.95 27.98
CA ARG A 36 22.37 1.98 29.02
C ARG A 36 20.97 2.31 29.56
N ALA A 37 20.27 1.26 29.98
CA ALA A 37 19.08 1.23 30.84
C ALA A 37 19.43 1.77 32.26
N LEU A 38 18.59 2.22 33.19
CA LEU A 38 17.22 1.98 33.65
C LEU A 38 16.88 3.16 34.58
N LEU A 39 15.63 3.63 34.62
CA LEU A 39 14.91 3.97 35.86
C LEU A 39 13.41 3.94 35.51
N ARG A 40 12.68 3.02 36.14
CA ARG A 40 11.23 2.88 36.03
C ARG A 40 10.62 3.75 37.12
N GLU A 41 9.71 4.64 36.76
CA GLU A 41 8.74 5.19 37.69
C GLU A 41 7.35 5.01 37.11
N ASP A 42 6.53 4.35 37.93
CA ASP A 42 5.15 3.99 37.71
C ASP A 42 4.30 5.24 37.81
N ARG A 43 3.72 5.68 36.69
CA ARG A 43 2.69 6.72 36.67
C ARG A 43 1.49 6.20 35.88
N GLY A 44 0.37 6.12 36.60
CA GLY A 44 -0.89 5.56 36.14
C GLY A 44 -1.27 6.03 34.75
N ARG A 45 -1.68 5.07 33.91
CA ARG A 45 -2.28 5.36 32.61
C ARG A 45 -3.68 5.91 32.83
N GLU A 46 -3.78 7.22 32.96
CA GLU A 46 -4.96 7.94 32.47
C GLU A 46 -5.08 7.63 30.97
N GLN A 47 -6.13 6.91 30.60
CA GLN A 47 -6.50 6.73 29.19
C GLN A 47 -6.98 8.09 28.67
N LYS A 48 -6.03 8.87 28.15
CA LYS A 48 -6.35 10.02 27.33
C LYS A 48 -6.90 9.50 26.01
N ASP A 49 -8.16 9.82 25.78
CA ASP A 49 -8.87 9.68 24.51
C ASP A 49 -8.10 10.51 23.45
N GLN A 50 -7.14 9.88 22.79
CA GLN A 50 -6.43 10.47 21.68
C GLN A 50 -7.19 10.05 20.43
N GLY A 51 -7.84 11.00 19.76
CA GLY A 51 -8.30 10.88 18.39
C GLY A 51 -7.10 10.67 17.46
N GLY A 52 -6.45 9.52 17.58
CA GLY A 52 -5.28 9.12 16.84
C GLY A 52 -5.68 8.73 15.43
N GLU A 53 -4.89 9.17 14.45
CA GLU A 53 -5.02 8.71 13.07
C GLU A 53 -5.09 7.18 13.05
N MET A 54 -6.14 6.66 12.43
CA MET A 54 -6.37 5.24 12.26
C MET A 54 -5.16 4.61 11.54
N SER A 55 -4.71 3.46 12.02
CA SER A 55 -3.48 2.83 11.53
C SER A 55 -3.61 2.35 10.08
N GLU A 56 -2.49 2.20 9.36
CA GLU A 56 -2.45 1.59 8.01
C GLU A 56 -3.13 0.22 7.99
N HIS A 57 -2.98 -0.55 9.08
CA HIS A 57 -3.64 -1.83 9.27
C HIS A 57 -5.16 -1.70 9.35
N ASP A 58 -5.68 -0.77 10.15
CA ASP A 58 -7.12 -0.57 10.33
C ASP A 58 -7.76 -0.01 9.05
N GLN A 59 -7.07 0.91 8.35
CA GLN A 59 -7.49 1.41 7.04
C GLN A 59 -7.58 0.28 6.01
N GLN A 60 -6.55 -0.58 5.93
CA GLN A 60 -6.60 -1.74 5.04
C GLN A 60 -7.74 -2.69 5.38
N LYS A 61 -8.02 -2.92 6.68
CA LYS A 61 -9.17 -3.74 7.10
C LYS A 61 -10.50 -3.19 6.59
N MET A 62 -10.70 -1.87 6.63
CA MET A 62 -11.91 -1.26 6.08
C MET A 62 -12.05 -1.50 4.58
N VAL A 63 -10.96 -1.49 3.82
CA VAL A 63 -10.97 -1.81 2.38
C VAL A 63 -11.31 -3.28 2.16
N VAL A 64 -10.71 -4.18 2.94
CA VAL A 64 -10.99 -5.63 2.93
C VAL A 64 -12.48 -5.89 3.20
N ASP A 65 -13.02 -5.31 4.26
CA ASP A 65 -14.44 -5.45 4.63
C ASP A 65 -15.36 -4.95 3.50
N TRP A 66 -14.99 -3.85 2.84
CA TRP A 66 -15.74 -3.33 1.70
C TRP A 66 -15.67 -4.26 0.48
N LEU A 67 -14.50 -4.80 0.16
CA LEU A 67 -14.33 -5.75 -0.95
C LEU A 67 -15.15 -7.03 -0.71
N ASP A 68 -15.11 -7.57 0.51
CA ASP A 68 -15.88 -8.75 0.92
C ASP A 68 -17.39 -8.49 0.84
N ALA A 69 -17.86 -7.34 1.35
CA ALA A 69 -19.28 -6.96 1.29
C ALA A 69 -19.81 -6.88 -0.15
N ASN A 70 -18.93 -6.52 -1.11
CA ASN A 70 -19.26 -6.44 -2.53
C ASN A 70 -18.93 -7.73 -3.31
N ARG A 71 -18.54 -8.81 -2.62
CA ARG A 71 -18.17 -10.12 -3.19
C ARG A 71 -17.06 -10.05 -4.25
N ILE A 72 -16.18 -9.07 -4.12
CA ILE A 72 -15.04 -8.89 -5.02
C ILE A 72 -13.97 -9.92 -4.64
N LYS A 73 -13.39 -10.60 -5.64
CA LYS A 73 -12.30 -11.55 -5.42
C LYS A 73 -10.96 -10.83 -5.35
N PHE A 74 -10.26 -10.99 -4.23
CA PHE A 74 -8.95 -10.42 -3.96
C PHE A 74 -8.17 -11.29 -2.96
N PHE A 75 -6.90 -10.95 -2.74
CA PHE A 75 -6.14 -11.38 -1.56
C PHE A 75 -5.27 -10.24 -1.04
N ALA A 76 -5.04 -10.24 0.27
CA ALA A 76 -4.05 -9.38 0.89
C ALA A 76 -2.67 -10.06 0.88
N VAL A 77 -1.61 -9.28 0.67
CA VAL A 77 -0.23 -9.76 0.69
C VAL A 77 0.39 -9.44 2.05
N PRO A 78 0.60 -10.43 2.95
CA PRO A 78 1.01 -10.18 4.33
C PRO A 78 2.51 -9.90 4.48
N ASN A 79 3.07 -9.04 3.64
CA ASN A 79 4.52 -8.80 3.56
C ASN A 79 5.09 -8.04 4.76
N ALA A 80 4.27 -7.22 5.42
CA ALA A 80 4.65 -6.37 6.55
C ALA A 80 4.77 -7.10 7.91
N GLY A 81 4.48 -8.41 7.96
CA GLY A 81 4.52 -9.19 9.19
C GLY A 81 5.92 -9.28 9.82
N LYS A 82 6.02 -8.96 11.13
CA LYS A 82 7.21 -9.22 11.94
C LYS A 82 7.47 -10.72 11.96
N ARG A 83 8.72 -11.11 11.68
CA ARG A 83 9.13 -12.52 11.59
C ARG A 83 10.61 -12.69 11.87
N SER A 84 11.00 -13.90 12.26
CA SER A 84 12.41 -14.23 12.47
C SER A 84 13.18 -14.24 11.14
N PRO A 85 14.50 -14.04 11.16
CA PRO A 85 15.32 -14.15 9.95
C PRO A 85 15.19 -15.50 9.24
N GLN A 86 15.06 -16.60 9.99
CA GLN A 86 14.85 -17.93 9.41
C GLN A 86 13.51 -18.02 8.67
N THR A 87 12.44 -17.49 9.27
CA THR A 87 11.12 -17.46 8.64
C THR A 87 11.11 -16.58 7.40
N ALA A 88 11.78 -15.41 7.46
CA ALA A 88 11.93 -14.56 6.28
C ALA A 88 12.67 -15.24 5.13
N ALA A 89 13.71 -16.03 5.43
CA ALA A 89 14.44 -16.79 4.42
C ALA A 89 13.57 -17.88 3.78
N LYS A 90 12.83 -18.65 4.59
CA LYS A 90 11.88 -19.67 4.09
C LYS A 90 10.82 -19.06 3.18
N LEU A 91 10.15 -18.00 3.63
CA LEU A 91 9.12 -17.32 2.84
C LEU A 91 9.66 -16.78 1.51
N ARG A 92 10.88 -16.23 1.50
CA ARG A 92 11.52 -15.78 0.25
C ARG A 92 11.78 -16.94 -0.72
N ALA A 93 12.21 -18.10 -0.19
CA ALA A 93 12.39 -19.32 -0.97
C ALA A 93 11.06 -19.87 -1.51
N GLU A 94 9.97 -19.70 -0.76
CA GLU A 94 8.60 -20.04 -1.17
C GLU A 94 7.99 -19.03 -2.16
N GLY A 95 8.71 -17.96 -2.51
CA GLY A 95 8.29 -17.02 -3.55
C GLY A 95 7.85 -15.65 -3.02
N MET A 96 7.87 -15.41 -1.70
CA MET A 96 7.61 -14.09 -1.17
C MET A 96 8.59 -13.06 -1.75
N ARG A 97 8.06 -11.92 -2.22
CA ARG A 97 8.82 -10.80 -2.75
C ARG A 97 8.58 -9.56 -1.90
N THR A 98 9.64 -8.83 -1.59
CA THR A 98 9.52 -7.55 -0.88
C THR A 98 8.84 -6.54 -1.79
N GLY A 99 7.99 -5.69 -1.21
CA GLY A 99 7.38 -4.55 -1.88
C GLY A 99 6.22 -4.87 -2.83
N VAL A 100 5.75 -6.13 -2.90
CA VAL A 100 4.49 -6.42 -3.59
C VAL A 100 3.36 -5.63 -2.92
N PRO A 101 2.46 -4.99 -3.68
CA PRO A 101 1.34 -4.20 -3.15
C PRO A 101 0.47 -4.98 -2.16
N ASP A 102 -0.10 -4.27 -1.21
CA ASP A 102 -0.84 -4.86 -0.09
C ASP A 102 -2.09 -5.63 -0.51
N LEU A 103 -2.81 -5.18 -1.54
CA LEU A 103 -4.03 -5.82 -2.03
C LEU A 103 -3.92 -6.11 -3.53
N ILE A 104 -4.20 -7.36 -3.90
CA ILE A 104 -4.31 -7.80 -5.29
C ILE A 104 -5.74 -8.26 -5.55
N ILE A 105 -6.41 -7.57 -6.47
CA ILE A 105 -7.81 -7.83 -6.84
C ILE A 105 -7.84 -8.55 -8.18
N LEU A 106 -8.52 -9.69 -8.20
CA LEU A 106 -8.60 -10.62 -9.32
C LEU A 106 -9.91 -10.48 -10.11
N THR A 107 -10.90 -9.79 -9.54
CA THR A 107 -12.11 -9.45 -10.28
C THR A 107 -11.76 -8.35 -11.27
N PRO A 108 -12.09 -8.47 -12.56
CA PRO A 108 -11.82 -7.41 -13.52
C PRO A 108 -12.57 -6.11 -13.18
N PRO A 109 -11.95 -4.93 -13.31
CA PRO A 109 -12.61 -3.65 -13.09
C PRO A 109 -13.62 -3.37 -14.22
N PRO A 110 -14.94 -3.27 -13.93
CA PRO A 110 -15.96 -3.13 -14.98
C PRO A 110 -15.74 -1.93 -15.90
N ALA A 111 -15.32 -0.79 -15.35
CA ALA A 111 -15.12 0.44 -16.12
C ALA A 111 -13.94 0.35 -17.11
N MET A 112 -13.03 -0.62 -16.94
CA MET A 112 -11.86 -0.81 -17.81
C MET A 112 -11.92 -2.10 -18.63
N ALA A 113 -13.06 -2.80 -18.64
CA ALA A 113 -13.22 -4.05 -19.40
C ALA A 113 -12.90 -3.88 -20.90
N HIS A 114 -13.28 -2.74 -21.49
CA HIS A 114 -13.00 -2.40 -22.88
C HIS A 114 -11.51 -2.19 -23.19
N MET A 115 -10.70 -1.91 -22.16
CA MET A 115 -9.23 -1.82 -22.27
C MET A 115 -8.56 -3.18 -22.01
N GLY A 116 -9.33 -4.23 -21.73
CA GLY A 116 -8.84 -5.55 -21.42
C GLY A 116 -8.15 -5.66 -20.06
N VAL A 117 -8.41 -4.74 -19.12
CA VAL A 117 -7.85 -4.84 -17.76
C VAL A 117 -8.57 -5.93 -16.98
N THR A 118 -7.81 -6.84 -16.38
CA THR A 118 -8.31 -8.01 -15.66
C THR A 118 -7.89 -8.05 -14.19
N GLY A 119 -6.94 -7.21 -13.78
CA GLY A 119 -6.47 -7.16 -12.40
C GLY A 119 -6.16 -5.76 -11.90
N VAL A 120 -6.25 -5.59 -10.59
CA VAL A 120 -5.97 -4.32 -9.90
C VAL A 120 -5.03 -4.57 -8.72
N ALA A 121 -4.05 -3.69 -8.51
CA ALA A 121 -3.19 -3.69 -7.33
C ALA A 121 -3.33 -2.38 -6.54
N ILE A 122 -3.39 -2.47 -5.20
CA ILE A 122 -3.44 -1.32 -4.31
C ILE A 122 -2.34 -1.45 -3.26
N GLU A 123 -1.53 -0.41 -3.13
CA GLU A 123 -0.59 -0.22 -2.02
C GLU A 123 -1.20 0.78 -1.03
N MET A 124 -1.27 0.41 0.24
CA MET A 124 -1.82 1.25 1.30
C MET A 124 -0.69 1.98 2.04
N LYS A 125 -0.82 3.29 2.20
CA LYS A 125 0.13 4.11 2.97
C LYS A 125 -0.58 4.91 4.05
N SER A 126 0.14 5.33 5.08
CA SER A 126 -0.31 6.45 5.91
C SER A 126 0.08 7.78 5.27
N PRO A 127 -0.68 8.87 5.52
CA PRO A 127 -0.33 10.20 5.07
C PRO A 127 1.12 10.58 5.38
N GLY A 128 1.80 11.22 4.43
CA GLY A 128 3.20 11.64 4.57
C GLY A 128 4.24 10.52 4.45
N ARG A 129 3.84 9.26 4.23
CA ARG A 129 4.76 8.16 3.89
C ARG A 129 4.55 7.71 2.45
N GLY A 130 5.54 7.95 1.59
CA GLY A 130 5.53 7.41 0.22
C GLY A 130 5.88 5.91 0.17
N PRO A 131 5.66 5.26 -0.99
CA PRO A 131 6.14 3.90 -1.22
C PRO A 131 7.68 3.82 -1.16
N THR A 132 8.19 2.69 -0.70
CA THR A 132 9.62 2.36 -0.78
C THR A 132 10.06 2.18 -2.23
N GLY A 133 11.37 2.15 -2.49
CA GLY A 133 11.88 1.91 -3.85
C GLY A 133 11.47 0.55 -4.42
N GLU A 134 11.38 -0.49 -3.58
CA GLU A 134 10.91 -1.82 -3.99
C GLU A 134 9.42 -1.80 -4.35
N GLN A 135 8.60 -1.06 -3.60
CA GLN A 135 7.17 -0.88 -3.90
C GLN A 135 6.95 -0.09 -5.18
N HIS A 136 7.70 1.00 -5.40
CA HIS A 136 7.66 1.72 -6.67
C HIS A 136 7.95 0.81 -7.86
N GLY A 137 8.97 -0.06 -7.78
CA GLY A 137 9.28 -0.99 -8.86
C GLY A 137 8.14 -1.97 -9.19
N TRP A 138 7.39 -2.43 -8.18
CA TRP A 138 6.19 -3.25 -8.40
C TRP A 138 5.04 -2.45 -9.00
N LEU A 139 4.78 -1.25 -8.48
CA LEU A 139 3.72 -0.37 -8.98
C LEU A 139 3.97 -0.01 -10.45
N GLU A 140 5.21 0.36 -10.81
CA GLU A 140 5.63 0.59 -12.18
C GLU A 140 5.39 -0.65 -13.05
N TRP A 141 5.79 -1.83 -12.57
CA TRP A 141 5.56 -3.07 -13.29
C TRP A 141 4.07 -3.33 -13.55
N PHE A 142 3.18 -3.15 -12.57
CA PHE A 142 1.74 -3.32 -12.76
C PHE A 142 1.15 -2.30 -13.74
N CYS A 143 1.63 -1.06 -13.73
CA CYS A 143 1.18 -0.02 -14.65
C CYS A 143 1.67 -0.25 -16.09
N ASP A 144 2.85 -0.85 -16.26
CA ASP A 144 3.41 -1.20 -17.57
C ASP A 144 2.92 -2.55 -18.11
N ALA A 145 2.50 -3.45 -17.22
CA ALA A 145 2.00 -4.77 -17.58
C ALA A 145 0.65 -4.65 -18.30
N PRO A 146 0.46 -5.38 -19.42
CA PRO A 146 -0.86 -5.44 -20.04
C PRO A 146 -1.86 -6.06 -19.07
N HIS A 147 -3.09 -5.57 -19.13
CA HIS A 147 -4.23 -6.08 -18.35
C HIS A 147 -4.22 -5.75 -16.85
N TRP A 148 -3.30 -4.90 -16.37
CA TRP A 148 -3.26 -4.48 -14.97
C TRP A 148 -3.41 -2.97 -14.81
N THR A 149 -3.85 -2.55 -13.63
CA THR A 149 -3.74 -1.17 -13.15
C THR A 149 -3.37 -1.17 -11.67
N ALA A 150 -2.65 -0.17 -11.22
CA ALA A 150 -2.24 -0.05 -9.83
C ALA A 150 -2.33 1.38 -9.30
N THR A 151 -2.51 1.52 -7.99
CA THR A 151 -2.47 2.81 -7.33
C THR A 151 -1.92 2.71 -5.91
N VAL A 152 -1.60 3.87 -5.34
CA VAL A 152 -1.28 4.05 -3.93
C VAL A 152 -2.44 4.80 -3.28
N CYS A 153 -2.94 4.32 -2.15
CA CYS A 153 -3.99 4.99 -1.39
C CYS A 153 -3.51 5.28 0.03
N TYR A 154 -3.82 6.47 0.54
CA TYR A 154 -3.38 6.96 1.84
C TYR A 154 -4.40 6.74 2.97
N ASP A 155 -5.61 6.33 2.62
CA ASP A 155 -6.65 5.87 3.53
C ASP A 155 -7.67 4.97 2.81
N ALA A 156 -8.59 4.39 3.60
CA ALA A 156 -9.62 3.52 3.07
C ALA A 156 -10.64 4.25 2.18
N ALA A 157 -10.89 5.54 2.43
CA ALA A 157 -11.85 6.32 1.66
C ALA A 157 -11.35 6.57 0.24
N GLU A 158 -10.06 6.88 0.08
CA GLU A 158 -9.38 7.00 -1.21
C GLU A 158 -9.40 5.66 -1.96
N ALA A 159 -9.04 4.56 -1.29
CA ALA A 159 -9.07 3.23 -1.89
C ALA A 159 -10.47 2.83 -2.38
N VAL A 160 -11.49 2.98 -1.53
CA VAL A 160 -12.88 2.68 -1.90
C VAL A 160 -13.40 3.63 -2.98
N GLY A 161 -13.02 4.90 -2.93
CA GLY A 161 -13.37 5.88 -3.96
C GLY A 161 -12.81 5.49 -5.33
N TRP A 162 -11.55 5.08 -5.38
CA TRP A 162 -10.92 4.60 -6.61
C TRP A 162 -11.55 3.29 -7.11
N LEU A 163 -11.82 2.33 -6.22
CA LEU A 163 -12.52 1.09 -6.57
C LEU A 163 -13.90 1.37 -7.19
N LYS A 164 -14.66 2.30 -6.62
CA LYS A 164 -15.94 2.74 -7.20
C LYS A 164 -15.76 3.38 -8.57
N ALA A 165 -14.73 4.21 -8.76
CA ALA A 165 -14.41 4.79 -10.06
C ALA A 165 -14.04 3.74 -11.12
N LEU A 166 -13.47 2.61 -10.69
CA LEU A 166 -13.24 1.43 -11.54
C LEU A 166 -14.51 0.61 -11.82
N GLY A 167 -15.66 0.99 -11.26
CA GLY A 167 -16.95 0.36 -11.47
C GLY A 167 -17.28 -0.75 -10.47
N TYR A 168 -16.49 -0.93 -9.42
CA TYR A 168 -16.82 -1.89 -8.36
C TYR A 168 -17.93 -1.38 -7.45
N GLY A 169 -18.70 -2.31 -6.87
CA GLY A 169 -19.75 -1.99 -5.89
C GLY A 169 -20.99 -1.29 -6.46
N GLY A 170 -21.16 -1.30 -7.78
CA GLY A 170 -22.45 -1.02 -8.41
C GLY A 170 -23.45 -2.15 -8.15
N ALA A 171 -24.75 -1.84 -8.20
CA ALA A 171 -25.79 -2.86 -8.21
C ALA A 171 -25.59 -3.80 -9.42
N PRO A 172 -25.86 -5.11 -9.28
CA PRO A 172 -25.72 -6.08 -10.36
C PRO A 172 -26.54 -5.72 -11.61
#